data_AF-A0A9E7K2C2-F1
#
_entry.id   AF-A0A9E7K2C2-F1
#
_cell.length_a   1.000
_cell.length_b   1.000
_cell.length_c   1.000
_cell.angle_alpha   90.00
_cell.angle_beta   90.00
_cell.angle_gamma   90.00
#
_symmetry.space_group_name_H-M   'P 1'
#
loop_
_entity.id
_entity.type
_entity.pdbx_description
1 polymer ?
#
loop_
_entity_poly.entity_id
_entity_poly.type
_entity_poly.pdbx_seq_one_letter_code
_entity_poly.pdbx_strand_id
1 'polypeptide(L)'
;MPYESYNGINVRLRYILKVTISRNYVSNIVEYQDFWVRNYTPAPTINNSIKMEVGIEDCLHIEFEYNKSKYHLKDVIIGKIYFLLVRIKIKNMELEIRRRESTGSGPNTYVETETLAKFELMDGAPVRGESIPIRLFLSPYELTPTYRNINNKFSVKYFLNLVLVDEEDRRYFKQQEITIYRLQETS
;
A
#
# COMPACT_ATOMS: atom_id res chain seq x y z
N MET A 1 14.32 0.79 19.41
CA MET A 1 14.82 -0.25 18.48
C MET A 1 14.84 0.34 17.07
N PRO A 2 15.78 -0.04 16.20
CA PRO A 2 16.00 0.65 14.92
C PRO A 2 14.88 0.43 13.89
N TYR A 3 14.18 -0.71 13.92
CA TYR A 3 13.16 -1.05 12.92
C TYR A 3 11.86 -1.53 13.59
N GLU A 4 10.73 -1.27 12.94
CA GLU A 4 9.43 -1.80 13.37
C GLU A 4 9.35 -3.31 13.09
N SER A 5 8.69 -4.05 13.98
CA SER A 5 8.43 -5.48 13.76
C SER A 5 7.55 -5.67 12.52
N TYR A 6 7.85 -6.69 11.72
CA TYR A 6 7.14 -6.97 10.48
C TYR A 6 7.00 -8.48 10.27
N ASN A 7 5.82 -8.91 9.87
CA ASN A 7 5.54 -10.30 9.54
C ASN A 7 4.93 -10.32 8.14
N GLY A 8 5.78 -10.55 7.15
CA GLY A 8 5.43 -10.56 5.73
C GLY A 8 5.35 -11.96 5.14
N ILE A 9 5.41 -12.04 3.82
CA ILE A 9 5.32 -13.31 3.07
C ILE A 9 6.69 -14.00 3.06
N ASN A 10 7.72 -13.30 2.59
CA ASN A 10 9.07 -13.83 2.43
C ASN A 10 10.02 -13.37 3.55
N VAL A 11 9.59 -12.44 4.40
CA VAL A 11 10.44 -11.88 5.46
C VAL A 11 9.69 -11.67 6.77
N ARG A 12 10.37 -12.02 7.88
CA ARG A 12 9.92 -11.73 9.25
C ARG A 12 11.02 -10.98 10.00
N LEU A 13 10.69 -9.78 10.47
CA LEU A 13 11.51 -8.99 11.39
C LEU A 13 10.86 -9.06 12.77
N ARG A 14 11.50 -9.77 13.70
CA ARG A 14 11.03 -9.94 15.07
C ARG A 14 12.10 -9.61 16.09
N TYR A 15 11.66 -9.14 17.25
CA TYR A 15 12.49 -8.95 18.43
C TYR A 15 12.11 -9.98 19.47
N ILE A 16 13.13 -10.58 20.10
CA ILE A 16 12.97 -11.69 21.04
C ILE A 16 13.79 -11.44 22.29
N LEU A 17 13.23 -11.80 23.45
CA LEU A 17 13.98 -12.00 24.67
C LEU A 17 14.34 -13.49 24.75
N LYS A 18 15.64 -13.80 24.73
CA LYS A 18 16.16 -15.16 24.86
C LYS A 18 16.74 -15.34 26.26
N VAL A 19 16.13 -16.21 27.06
CA VAL A 19 16.65 -16.63 28.36
C VAL A 19 17.37 -17.97 28.18
N THR A 20 18.57 -18.11 28.74
CA THR A 20 19.33 -19.36 28.65
C THR A 20 19.84 -19.74 30.04
N ILE A 21 19.35 -20.86 30.57
CA ILE A 21 19.82 -21.44 31.83
C ILE A 21 20.92 -22.45 31.48
N SER A 22 22.16 -22.09 31.77
CA SER A 22 23.33 -22.92 31.50
C SER A 22 23.41 -24.10 32.48
N ARG A 23 23.69 -25.30 31.98
CA ARG A 23 23.82 -26.52 32.79
C ARG A 23 25.04 -27.33 32.37
N ASN A 24 25.76 -27.89 33.33
CA ASN A 24 27.08 -28.53 33.09
C ASN A 24 26.99 -29.94 32.48
N TYR A 25 25.96 -30.72 32.82
CA TYR A 25 25.86 -32.14 32.45
C TYR A 25 24.64 -32.47 31.57
N VAL A 26 23.85 -31.46 31.21
CA VAL A 26 22.62 -31.58 30.39
C VAL A 26 22.52 -30.35 29.49
N SER A 27 21.78 -30.45 28.40
CA SER A 27 21.51 -29.32 27.50
C SER A 27 20.99 -28.09 28.24
N ASN A 28 21.38 -26.90 27.78
CA ASN A 28 20.86 -25.65 28.33
C ASN A 28 19.35 -25.54 28.09
N ILE A 29 18.62 -24.99 29.05
CA ILE A 29 17.22 -24.62 28.85
C ILE A 29 17.22 -23.26 28.17
N VAL A 30 16.56 -23.15 27.02
CA VAL A 30 16.48 -21.91 26.25
C VAL A 30 15.01 -21.57 26.05
N GLU A 31 14.60 -20.42 26.57
CA GLU A 31 13.24 -19.89 26.43
C GLU A 31 13.25 -18.60 25.60
N TYR A 32 12.24 -18.43 24.76
CA TYR A 32 12.08 -17.29 23.87
C TYR A 32 10.75 -16.59 24.12
N GLN A 33 10.79 -15.28 24.33
CA GLN A 33 9.59 -14.45 24.38
C GLN A 33 9.64 -13.40 23.27
N ASP A 34 8.70 -13.48 22.31
CA ASP A 34 8.53 -12.47 21.27
C ASP A 34 7.91 -11.20 21.88
N PHE A 35 8.34 -10.03 21.41
CA PHE A 35 7.66 -8.76 21.69
C PHE A 35 7.64 -7.88 20.45
N TRP A 36 6.60 -7.03 20.34
CA TRP A 36 6.38 -6.20 19.16
C TRP A 36 6.97 -4.81 19.35
N VAL A 37 7.76 -4.37 18.38
CA VAL A 37 8.29 -3.00 18.30
C VAL A 37 7.45 -2.22 17.30
N ARG A 38 7.00 -1.02 17.65
CA ARG A 38 6.34 -0.05 16.75
C ARG A 38 7.17 1.24 16.69
N ASN A 39 7.35 1.78 15.49
CA ASN A 39 8.00 3.07 15.29
C ASN A 39 6.96 4.12 14.91
N TYR A 40 7.05 5.27 15.56
CA TYR A 40 6.17 6.39 15.31
C TYR A 40 6.90 7.45 14.49
N THR A 41 6.14 8.07 13.59
CA THR A 41 6.62 9.16 12.74
C THR A 41 5.73 10.37 12.96
N PRO A 42 6.30 11.58 13.07
CA PRO A 42 5.50 12.80 13.11
C PRO A 42 4.75 12.98 11.79
N ALA A 43 3.69 13.77 11.82
CA ALA A 43 2.98 14.14 10.60
C ALA A 43 3.96 14.78 9.60
N PRO A 44 3.89 14.42 8.31
CA PRO A 44 4.77 14.98 7.30
C PRO A 44 4.51 16.48 7.15
N THR A 45 5.57 17.29 7.15
CA THR A 45 5.49 18.75 6.95
C THR A 45 4.97 19.12 5.56
N ILE A 46 5.26 18.31 4.55
CA ILE A 46 4.81 18.48 3.17
C ILE A 46 4.03 17.24 2.75
N ASN A 47 2.78 17.45 2.34
CA ASN A 47 1.89 16.43 1.85
C ASN A 47 1.04 16.98 0.69
N ASN A 48 1.57 16.85 -0.52
CA ASN A 48 0.91 17.35 -1.73
C ASN A 48 -0.18 16.39 -2.20
N SER A 49 -1.18 16.93 -2.89
CA SER A 49 -2.09 16.12 -3.69
C SER A 49 -1.32 15.46 -4.82
N ILE A 50 -1.83 14.32 -5.28
CA ILE A 50 -1.30 13.63 -6.45
C ILE A 50 -2.41 13.53 -7.48
N LYS A 51 -2.02 13.74 -8.73
CA LYS A 51 -2.83 13.57 -9.91
C LYS A 51 -2.27 12.39 -10.71
N MET A 52 -3.09 11.37 -10.91
CA MET A 52 -2.77 10.18 -11.69
C MET A 52 -3.63 10.17 -12.96
N GLU A 53 -2.99 10.17 -14.12
CA GLU A 53 -3.67 10.18 -15.41
C GLU A 53 -3.56 8.82 -16.11
N VAL A 54 -4.68 8.42 -16.72
CA VAL A 54 -4.79 7.27 -17.61
C VAL A 54 -5.24 7.80 -18.97
N GLY A 55 -4.29 7.86 -19.91
CA GLY A 55 -4.52 8.35 -21.26
C GLY A 55 -4.24 7.26 -22.30
N ILE A 56 -5.22 7.00 -23.14
CA ILE A 56 -5.08 6.27 -24.41
C ILE A 56 -5.43 7.26 -25.50
N GLU A 57 -4.49 7.46 -26.42
CA GLU A 57 -4.63 8.42 -27.51
C GLU A 57 -5.97 8.23 -28.24
N ASP A 58 -6.67 9.36 -28.42
CA ASP A 58 -7.98 9.46 -29.09
C ASP A 58 -9.10 8.55 -28.56
N CYS A 59 -8.91 7.86 -27.44
CA CYS A 59 -9.82 6.83 -26.94
C CYS A 59 -10.30 7.09 -25.50
N LEU A 60 -9.38 7.40 -24.60
CA LEU A 60 -9.68 7.48 -23.17
C LEU A 60 -8.74 8.49 -22.50
N HIS A 61 -9.29 9.40 -21.71
CA HIS A 61 -8.51 10.27 -20.86
C HIS A 61 -9.25 10.45 -19.54
N ILE A 62 -8.71 9.85 -18.50
CA ILE A 62 -9.24 9.89 -17.13
C ILE A 62 -8.16 10.44 -16.22
N GLU A 63 -8.59 11.32 -15.32
CA GLU A 63 -7.75 11.89 -14.29
C GLU A 63 -8.29 11.47 -12.92
N PHE A 64 -7.43 10.90 -12.09
CA PHE A 64 -7.71 10.63 -10.69
C PHE A 64 -6.84 11.52 -9.81
N GLU A 65 -7.46 12.47 -9.13
CA GLU A 65 -6.81 13.33 -8.15
C GLU A 65 -7.13 12.84 -6.73
N TYR A 66 -6.14 12.82 -5.84
CA TYR A 66 -6.35 12.55 -4.42
C TYR A 66 -5.51 13.45 -3.53
N ASN A 67 -6.02 13.68 -2.32
CA ASN A 67 -5.65 14.81 -1.47
C ASN A 67 -4.23 14.77 -0.88
N LYS A 68 -3.63 13.58 -0.74
CA LYS A 68 -2.34 13.39 -0.07
C LYS A 68 -1.47 12.34 -0.76
N SER A 69 -0.17 12.47 -0.63
CA SER A 69 0.82 11.44 -1.03
C SER A 69 1.19 10.50 0.13
N LYS A 70 0.96 10.96 1.36
CA LYS A 70 1.32 10.28 2.61
C LYS A 70 0.09 10.16 3.50
N TYR A 71 -0.22 8.95 3.96
CA TYR A 71 -1.40 8.67 4.77
C TYR A 71 -1.04 7.95 6.06
N HIS A 72 -1.73 8.33 7.13
CA HIS A 72 -1.70 7.56 8.37
C HIS A 72 -2.44 6.23 8.18
N LEU A 73 -2.08 5.19 8.95
CA LEU A 73 -2.72 3.86 8.92
C LEU A 73 -4.24 3.88 9.05
N LYS A 74 -4.79 4.86 9.77
CA LYS A 74 -6.24 5.05 9.97
C LYS A 74 -6.80 6.27 9.23
N ASP A 75 -6.04 6.84 8.28
CA ASP A 75 -6.47 8.01 7.50
C ASP A 75 -7.54 7.62 6.47
N VAL A 76 -8.02 8.63 5.75
CA VAL A 76 -8.98 8.49 4.66
C VAL A 76 -8.38 9.08 3.40
N ILE A 77 -8.37 8.28 2.33
CA ILE A 77 -8.01 8.75 0.99
C ILE A 77 -9.25 9.44 0.42
N ILE A 78 -9.13 10.74 0.17
CA ILE A 78 -10.19 11.54 -0.44
C ILE A 78 -9.71 11.97 -1.81
N GLY A 79 -10.47 11.64 -2.83
CA GLY A 79 -10.12 11.96 -4.19
C GLY A 79 -11.32 12.12 -5.09
N LYS A 80 -11.05 12.36 -6.37
CA LYS A 80 -12.07 12.55 -7.38
C LYS A 80 -11.54 12.09 -8.73
N ILE A 81 -12.36 11.34 -9.45
CA ILE A 81 -12.10 10.94 -10.81
C ILE A 81 -12.82 11.90 -11.75
N TYR A 82 -12.14 12.34 -12.80
CA TYR A 82 -12.66 13.17 -13.87
C TYR A 82 -12.54 12.46 -15.22
N PHE A 83 -13.64 12.43 -15.97
CA PHE A 83 -13.70 11.84 -17.29
C PHE A 83 -13.52 12.91 -18.36
N LEU A 84 -12.29 13.10 -18.85
CA LEU A 84 -11.95 14.13 -19.84
C LEU A 84 -12.28 13.71 -21.28
N LEU A 85 -12.06 12.43 -21.59
CA LEU A 85 -12.40 11.80 -22.86
C LEU A 85 -12.82 10.34 -22.61
N VAL A 86 -13.98 9.94 -23.13
CA VAL A 86 -14.45 8.55 -23.08
C VAL A 86 -15.04 8.20 -24.43
N ARG A 87 -14.28 7.44 -25.24
CA ARG A 87 -14.73 6.89 -26.54
C ARG A 87 -14.76 5.36 -26.54
N ILE A 88 -14.20 4.72 -25.52
CA ILE A 88 -14.31 3.29 -25.25
C ILE A 88 -15.41 3.08 -24.21
N LYS A 89 -16.24 2.04 -24.40
CA LYS A 89 -17.24 1.66 -23.41
C LYS A 89 -16.60 0.92 -22.24
N ILE A 90 -16.67 1.53 -21.06
CA ILE A 90 -16.15 0.95 -19.82
C ILE A 90 -17.21 0.02 -19.24
N LYS A 91 -16.78 -1.17 -18.83
CA LYS A 91 -17.61 -2.17 -18.14
C LYS A 91 -17.58 -1.90 -16.64
N ASN A 92 -16.40 -1.88 -16.04
CA ASN A 92 -16.24 -1.56 -14.63
C ASN A 92 -14.94 -0.79 -14.35
N MET A 93 -14.92 -0.15 -13.19
CA MET A 93 -13.75 0.54 -12.67
C MET A 93 -13.59 0.21 -11.18
N GLU A 94 -12.35 -0.05 -10.77
CA GLU A 94 -12.00 -0.41 -9.41
C GLU A 94 -10.71 0.30 -8.98
N LEU A 95 -10.65 0.67 -7.70
CA LEU A 95 -9.46 1.17 -7.05
C LEU A 95 -8.96 0.13 -6.05
N GLU A 96 -7.71 -0.27 -6.20
CA GLU A 96 -7.07 -1.24 -5.34
C GLU A 96 -5.97 -0.61 -4.49
N ILE A 97 -5.82 -1.09 -3.26
CA ILE A 97 -4.60 -0.87 -2.46
C ILE A 97 -3.74 -2.12 -2.60
N ARG A 98 -2.57 -1.98 -3.22
CA ARG A 98 -1.59 -3.07 -3.36
C ARG A 98 -0.40 -2.88 -2.46
N ARG A 99 -0.02 -3.93 -1.73
CA ARG A 99 1.23 -4.03 -0.99
C ARG A 99 2.25 -4.76 -1.84
N ARG A 100 3.43 -4.18 -2.00
CA ARG A 100 4.58 -4.81 -2.66
C ARG A 100 5.68 -5.04 -1.63
N GLU A 101 5.95 -6.30 -1.33
CA GLU A 101 7.08 -6.74 -0.52
C GLU A 101 8.22 -7.13 -1.45
N SER A 102 9.38 -6.49 -1.29
CA SER A 102 10.60 -6.84 -2.04
C SER A 102 11.64 -7.32 -1.04
N THR A 103 12.11 -8.56 -1.18
CA THR A 103 13.03 -9.22 -0.26
C THR A 103 14.26 -9.73 -1.01
N GLY A 104 15.43 -9.65 -0.39
CA GLY A 104 16.71 -10.04 -0.99
C GLY A 104 17.57 -8.83 -1.35
N SER A 105 18.75 -9.12 -1.92
CA SER A 105 19.74 -8.10 -2.27
C SER A 105 20.41 -8.44 -3.60
N GLY A 106 20.56 -7.46 -4.47
CA GLY A 106 21.20 -7.61 -5.78
C GLY A 106 20.41 -8.54 -6.71
N PRO A 107 21.04 -9.50 -7.40
CA PRO A 107 20.39 -10.34 -8.40
C PRO A 107 19.33 -11.30 -7.81
N ASN A 108 19.36 -11.57 -6.51
CA ASN A 108 18.41 -12.48 -5.83
C ASN A 108 17.25 -11.72 -5.18
N THR A 109 16.68 -10.73 -5.87
CA THR A 109 15.53 -9.97 -5.36
C THR A 109 14.22 -10.66 -5.73
N TYR A 110 13.42 -10.98 -4.72
CA TYR A 110 12.08 -11.53 -4.86
C TYR A 110 11.06 -10.43 -4.58
N VAL A 111 10.02 -10.34 -5.41
CA VAL A 111 8.98 -9.31 -5.28
C VAL A 111 7.62 -9.99 -5.22
N GLU A 112 6.95 -9.85 -4.08
CA GLU A 112 5.57 -10.28 -3.88
C GLU A 112 4.65 -9.07 -3.92
N THR A 113 3.52 -9.19 -4.63
CA THR A 113 2.50 -8.15 -4.67
C THR A 113 1.15 -8.74 -4.27
N GLU A 114 0.52 -8.11 -3.29
CA GLU A 114 -0.76 -8.53 -2.72
C GLU A 114 -1.76 -7.38 -2.81
N THR A 115 -3.00 -7.69 -3.20
CA THR A 115 -4.11 -6.73 -3.18
C THR A 115 -4.78 -6.79 -1.81
N LEU A 116 -4.61 -5.74 -1.00
CA LEU A 116 -5.16 -5.65 0.37
C LEU A 116 -6.58 -5.11 0.41
N ALA A 117 -6.94 -4.27 -0.56
CA ALA A 117 -8.25 -3.68 -0.67
C ALA A 117 -8.66 -3.61 -2.13
N LYS A 118 -9.93 -3.86 -2.38
CA LYS A 118 -10.59 -3.68 -3.67
C LYS A 118 -11.83 -2.83 -3.46
N PHE A 119 -11.90 -1.68 -4.11
CA PHE A 119 -13.00 -0.73 -4.01
C PHE A 119 -13.61 -0.53 -5.39
N GLU A 120 -14.80 -1.07 -5.61
CA GLU A 120 -15.52 -0.93 -6.88
C GLU A 120 -16.08 0.49 -6.97
N LEU A 121 -15.65 1.21 -8.00
CA LEU A 121 -15.93 2.63 -8.17
C LEU A 121 -17.17 2.88 -9.03
N MET A 122 -17.35 2.06 -10.05
CA MET A 122 -18.35 2.29 -11.09
C MET A 122 -18.64 0.98 -11.83
N ASP A 123 -19.92 0.81 -12.16
CA ASP A 123 -20.42 -0.18 -13.11
C ASP A 123 -21.18 0.59 -14.22
N GLY A 124 -20.71 0.46 -15.47
CA GLY A 124 -21.27 1.16 -16.63
C GLY A 124 -20.37 2.20 -17.29
N ALA A 125 -20.91 2.86 -18.33
CA ALA A 125 -20.16 3.74 -19.23
C ALA A 125 -20.35 5.23 -18.82
N PRO A 126 -19.33 5.88 -18.24
CA PRO A 126 -19.39 7.28 -17.85
C PRO A 126 -19.32 8.17 -19.08
N VAL A 127 -19.87 9.38 -18.99
CA VAL A 127 -19.79 10.37 -20.07
C VAL A 127 -18.74 11.44 -19.79
N ARG A 128 -18.26 12.07 -20.86
CA ARG A 128 -17.31 13.17 -20.77
C ARG A 128 -17.86 14.29 -19.88
N GLY A 129 -17.04 14.76 -18.95
CA GLY A 129 -17.37 15.82 -18.00
C GLY A 129 -17.94 15.32 -16.67
N GLU A 130 -18.26 14.03 -16.54
CA GLU A 130 -18.66 13.46 -15.27
C GLU A 130 -17.49 13.37 -14.29
N SER A 131 -17.85 13.27 -13.01
CA SER A 131 -16.87 13.06 -11.96
C SER A 131 -17.42 12.23 -10.82
N ILE A 132 -16.57 11.35 -10.29
CA ILE A 132 -16.92 10.45 -9.19
C ILE A 132 -16.06 10.80 -7.98
N PRO A 133 -16.66 11.27 -6.86
CA PRO A 133 -15.93 11.49 -5.62
C PRO A 133 -15.59 10.15 -4.96
N ILE A 134 -14.37 10.04 -4.41
CA ILE A 134 -13.85 8.84 -3.77
C ILE A 134 -13.52 9.14 -2.32
N ARG A 135 -13.96 8.24 -1.44
CA ARG A 135 -13.63 8.27 -0.02
C ARG A 135 -13.33 6.85 0.48
N LEU A 136 -12.05 6.50 0.55
CA LEU A 136 -11.57 5.19 0.95
C LEU A 136 -10.95 5.25 2.35
N PHE A 137 -11.57 4.58 3.32
CA PHE A 137 -11.09 4.51 4.70
C PHE A 137 -10.00 3.45 4.83
N LEU A 138 -8.84 3.81 5.42
CA LEU A 138 -7.73 2.87 5.59
C LEU A 138 -7.84 2.00 6.84
N SER A 139 -8.60 2.45 7.84
CA SER A 139 -8.74 1.76 9.14
C SER A 139 -9.21 0.30 9.09
N PRO A 140 -10.08 -0.14 8.14
CA PRO A 140 -10.50 -1.54 8.07
C PRO A 140 -9.43 -2.48 7.52
N TYR A 141 -8.39 -1.96 6.86
CA TYR A 141 -7.39 -2.78 6.19
C TYR A 141 -6.16 -3.00 7.09
N GLU A 142 -5.60 -4.20 7.05
CA GLU A 142 -4.40 -4.57 7.81
C GLU A 142 -3.12 -4.01 7.16
N LEU A 143 -2.98 -2.69 7.22
CA LEU A 143 -1.82 -1.98 6.70
C LEU A 143 -0.68 -1.94 7.73
N THR A 144 0.55 -1.90 7.22
CA THR A 144 1.75 -1.54 7.97
C THR A 144 2.29 -0.21 7.45
N PRO A 145 3.16 0.48 8.19
CA PRO A 145 3.95 1.56 7.62
C PRO A 145 4.73 1.11 6.37
N THR A 146 5.05 2.06 5.51
CA THR A 146 5.96 1.87 4.39
C THR A 146 7.38 1.67 4.94
N TYR A 147 8.01 0.58 4.55
CA TYR A 147 9.37 0.24 4.94
C TYR A 147 10.30 0.37 3.75
N ARG A 148 11.25 1.31 3.82
CA ARG A 148 12.20 1.55 2.74
C ARG A 148 13.56 1.01 3.12
N ASN A 149 14.03 0.02 2.35
CA ASN A 149 15.37 -0.52 2.42
C ASN A 149 15.81 -0.90 3.85
N ILE A 150 15.01 -1.73 4.53
CA ILE A 150 15.28 -2.14 5.90
C ILE A 150 16.53 -3.02 5.92
N ASN A 151 17.61 -2.46 6.46
CA ASN A 151 18.92 -3.10 6.58
C ASN A 151 19.43 -3.73 5.27
N ASN A 152 19.13 -3.12 4.11
CA ASN A 152 19.46 -3.67 2.78
C ASN A 152 18.90 -5.07 2.49
N LYS A 153 17.85 -5.50 3.21
CA LYS A 153 17.27 -6.85 3.09
C LYS A 153 15.88 -6.86 2.48
N PHE A 154 15.04 -5.88 2.80
CA PHE A 154 13.69 -5.85 2.26
C PHE A 154 13.09 -4.43 2.24
N SER A 155 12.02 -4.28 1.47
CA SER A 155 11.16 -3.08 1.44
C SER A 155 9.69 -3.50 1.36
N VAL A 156 8.82 -2.69 1.95
CA VAL A 156 7.36 -2.83 1.86
C VAL A 156 6.79 -1.49 1.39
N LYS A 157 6.18 -1.49 0.22
CA LYS A 157 5.62 -0.31 -0.44
C LYS A 157 4.13 -0.49 -0.69
N TYR A 158 3.40 0.62 -0.73
CA TYR A 158 1.97 0.64 -0.99
C TYR A 158 1.68 1.43 -2.26
N PHE A 159 0.74 0.93 -3.05
CA PHE A 159 0.34 1.54 -4.32
C PHE A 159 -1.17 1.66 -4.36
N LEU A 160 -1.65 2.81 -4.82
CA LEU A 160 -3.00 2.92 -5.35
C LEU A 160 -2.96 2.47 -6.79
N ASN A 161 -3.78 1.49 -7.12
CA ASN A 161 -3.87 0.92 -8.46
C ASN A 161 -5.29 1.13 -8.99
N LEU A 162 -5.44 2.06 -9.93
CA LEU A 162 -6.70 2.27 -10.64
C LEU A 162 -6.77 1.27 -11.79
N VAL A 163 -7.81 0.45 -11.81
CA VAL A 163 -8.04 -0.57 -12.84
C VAL A 163 -9.35 -0.26 -13.56
N LEU A 164 -9.31 -0.37 -14.87
CA LEU A 164 -10.45 -0.21 -15.75
C LEU A 164 -10.57 -1.45 -16.64
N VAL A 165 -11.79 -1.92 -16.83
CA VAL A 165 -12.11 -2.99 -17.77
C VAL A 165 -13.15 -2.48 -18.74
N ASP A 166 -12.95 -2.72 -20.03
CA ASP A 166 -13.91 -2.37 -21.07
C ASP A 166 -14.86 -3.53 -21.44
N GLU A 167 -15.80 -3.28 -22.36
CA GLU A 167 -16.74 -4.32 -22.84
C GLU A 167 -16.05 -5.48 -23.59
N GLU A 168 -14.82 -5.29 -24.08
CA GLU A 168 -14.00 -6.32 -24.75
C GLU A 168 -13.11 -7.09 -23.75
N ASP A 169 -13.34 -6.92 -22.44
CA ASP A 169 -12.54 -7.48 -21.34
C ASP A 169 -11.05 -7.08 -21.37
N ARG A 170 -10.70 -5.98 -22.06
CA ARG A 170 -9.35 -5.41 -22.02
C ARG A 170 -9.16 -4.67 -20.71
N ARG A 171 -8.02 -4.90 -20.07
CA ARG A 171 -7.69 -4.33 -18.75
C ARG A 171 -6.65 -3.23 -18.88
N TYR A 172 -7.00 -2.05 -18.39
CA TYR A 172 -6.09 -0.91 -18.27
C TYR A 172 -5.83 -0.65 -16.80
N PHE A 173 -4.58 -0.37 -16.44
CA PHE A 173 -4.25 -0.06 -15.06
C PHE A 173 -3.15 0.98 -14.96
N LYS A 174 -3.24 1.80 -13.91
CA LYS A 174 -2.21 2.76 -13.54
C LYS A 174 -2.02 2.71 -12.03
N GLN A 175 -0.75 2.61 -11.64
CA GLN A 175 -0.37 2.52 -10.24
C GLN A 175 0.49 3.72 -9.83
N GLN A 176 0.30 4.20 -8.61
CA GLN A 176 1.07 5.28 -8.02
C GLN A 176 1.42 4.94 -6.58
N GLU A 177 2.70 5.11 -6.20
CA GLU A 177 3.17 4.82 -4.84
C GLU A 177 2.56 5.83 -3.85
N ILE A 178 2.01 5.32 -2.75
CA ILE A 178 1.62 6.11 -1.58
C ILE A 178 2.47 5.70 -0.39
N THR A 179 2.76 6.65 0.49
CA THR A 179 3.50 6.37 1.72
C THR A 179 2.54 6.21 2.89
N ILE A 180 2.59 5.06 3.57
CA ILE A 180 1.82 4.80 4.77
C ILE A 180 2.71 5.00 6.00
N TYR A 181 2.21 5.66 7.04
CA TYR A 181 2.98 5.95 8.24
C TYR A 181 2.14 5.80 9.53
N ARG A 182 2.80 5.67 10.67
CA ARG A 182 2.18 5.52 11.99
C ARG A 182 2.37 6.80 12.79
N LEU A 183 1.29 7.43 13.21
CA LEU A 183 1.33 8.61 14.09
C LEU A 183 1.55 8.17 15.52
N GLN A 184 2.29 8.97 16.27
CA GLN A 184 2.34 8.83 17.72
C GLN A 184 0.93 9.11 18.28
N GLU A 185 0.38 8.14 19.00
CA GLU A 185 -0.89 8.34 19.69
C GLU A 185 -0.67 9.43 20.75
N THR A 186 -1.42 10.53 20.64
CA THR A 186 -1.47 11.55 21.69
C THR A 186 -2.40 10.98 22.76
N SER A 187 -1.82 10.56 23.88
CA SER A 187 -2.54 10.05 25.05
C SER A 187 -3.49 11.09 25.62
#